data_AF-A0A1C2AVW7-F1
#
_entry.id   AF-A0A1C2AVW7-F1
#
_cell.length_a   1.000
_cell.length_b   1.000
_cell.length_c   1.000
_cell.angle_alpha   90.00
_cell.angle_beta   90.00
_cell.angle_gamma   90.00
#
_symmetry.space_group_name_H-M   'P 1'
#
loop_
_entity.id
_entity.type
_entity.pdbx_description
1 polymer ?
#
loop_
_entity_poly.entity_id
_entity_poly.type
_entity_poly.pdbx_seq_one_letter_code
_entity_poly.pdbx_strand_id
1 'polypeptide(L)'
;MKIYKENKLEVEDFLIVSFFTQNYKDKADRLINSLNNFNLNYKIFEVPTIHYSKSDKGSNDINYCMPKLILDMLKQFKVPIIFLDCDLVVMKEPKLFYSLKEKNIDFAIYNWLEDPENDGYLPLKLKINSERGEIEETYYINSVNVKLLNNPKKEVQLFSSGGVAYFSENNSSINVLNEWLENIIKYPKAPDDQLLDHTFNYSSTVRKNLKVEWLDKSYCRVFWWIFSQPIIDHPGQMSHRVNDNFFKITGKERFKIENTIKRNSSKVSKEFIIDAKNKKILKVEKGKIFVVRSFTESVYV
;
A
#
# COMPACT_ATOMS: atom_id res chain seq x y z
N MET A 1 -16.31 11.13 14.64
CA MET A 1 -14.98 10.54 14.98
C MET A 1 -14.40 11.30 16.17
N LYS A 2 -13.70 10.63 17.10
CA LYS A 2 -13.04 11.28 18.23
C LYS A 2 -11.56 11.48 17.90
N ILE A 3 -11.04 12.69 18.10
CA ILE A 3 -9.59 12.93 17.96
C ILE A 3 -8.88 12.16 19.07
N TYR A 4 -7.97 11.28 18.69
CA TYR A 4 -7.15 10.52 19.62
C TYR A 4 -5.84 11.24 19.91
N LYS A 5 -5.16 11.69 18.84
CA LYS A 5 -3.93 12.48 18.92
C LYS A 5 -3.78 13.36 17.69
N GLU A 6 -3.20 14.54 17.87
CA GLU A 6 -2.80 15.41 16.77
C GLU A 6 -1.46 16.09 17.10
N ASN A 7 -0.74 16.44 16.05
CA ASN A 7 0.38 17.37 16.10
C ASN A 7 0.11 18.42 15.02
N LYS A 8 -0.04 19.68 15.42
CA LYS A 8 -0.34 20.80 14.52
C LYS A 8 0.89 21.69 14.40
N LEU A 9 1.39 21.83 13.18
CA LEU A 9 2.50 22.73 12.88
C LEU A 9 1.99 24.11 12.45
N GLU A 10 2.79 25.16 12.62
CA GLU A 10 2.42 26.52 12.20
C GLU A 10 2.37 26.68 10.67
N VAL A 11 3.19 25.93 9.94
CA VAL A 11 3.18 25.85 8.47
C VAL A 11 2.73 24.45 8.08
N GLU A 12 1.63 24.36 7.33
CA GLU A 12 1.00 23.11 6.94
C GLU A 12 1.15 22.89 5.42
N ASP A 13 2.19 22.16 5.00
CA ASP A 13 2.34 21.73 3.60
C ASP A 13 1.33 20.63 3.24
N PHE A 14 1.06 19.74 4.20
CA PHE A 14 0.08 18.68 4.13
C PHE A 14 -0.37 18.27 5.55
N LEU A 15 -1.43 17.46 5.64
CA LEU A 15 -1.89 16.83 6.88
C LEU A 15 -1.94 15.31 6.71
N ILE A 16 -1.24 14.59 7.58
CA ILE A 16 -1.36 13.13 7.67
C ILE A 16 -2.58 12.76 8.50
N VAL A 17 -3.41 11.86 8.00
CA VAL A 17 -4.63 11.42 8.69
C VAL A 17 -4.71 9.91 8.74
N SER A 18 -5.29 9.40 9.83
CA SER A 18 -5.59 7.98 9.99
C SER A 18 -6.76 7.80 10.96
N PHE A 19 -7.39 6.64 10.93
CA PHE A 19 -8.33 6.22 11.96
C PHE A 19 -8.12 4.76 12.36
N PHE A 20 -8.51 4.42 13.57
CA PHE A 20 -8.39 3.07 14.11
C PHE A 20 -9.55 2.75 15.08
N THR A 21 -9.84 1.46 15.25
CA THR A 21 -10.71 0.99 16.34
C THR A 21 -9.87 0.64 17.56
N GLN A 22 -10.45 0.64 18.75
CA GLN A 22 -9.73 0.42 20.02
C GLN A 22 -8.80 -0.80 20.03
N ASN A 23 -9.13 -1.88 19.30
CA ASN A 23 -8.31 -3.09 19.19
C ASN A 23 -6.98 -2.88 18.44
N TYR A 24 -6.83 -1.75 17.75
CA TYR A 24 -5.63 -1.36 17.00
C TYR A 24 -4.86 -0.21 17.70
N LYS A 25 -5.19 0.11 18.95
CA LYS A 25 -4.57 1.20 19.71
C LYS A 25 -3.04 1.12 19.72
N ASP A 26 -2.47 -0.06 19.97
CA ASP A 26 -1.01 -0.23 20.01
C ASP A 26 -0.34 0.07 18.66
N LYS A 27 -1.02 -0.26 17.56
CA LYS A 27 -0.57 0.05 16.20
C LYS A 27 -0.65 1.55 15.92
N ALA A 28 -1.75 2.19 16.32
CA ALA A 28 -1.93 3.63 16.19
C ALA A 28 -0.91 4.42 17.02
N ASP A 29 -0.63 4.00 18.26
CA ASP A 29 0.41 4.60 19.11
C ASP A 29 1.80 4.47 18.47
N ARG A 30 2.09 3.32 17.84
CA ARG A 30 3.33 3.12 17.07
C ARG A 30 3.43 4.06 15.88
N LEU A 31 2.36 4.23 15.10
CA LEU A 31 2.32 5.20 14.00
C LEU A 31 2.58 6.62 14.53
N ILE A 32 1.87 7.04 15.58
CA ILE A 32 2.02 8.35 16.23
C ILE A 32 3.45 8.60 16.66
N ASN A 33 4.09 7.63 17.33
CA ASN A 33 5.48 7.76 17.77
C ASN A 33 6.42 7.96 16.57
N SER A 34 6.21 7.23 15.48
CA SER A 34 7.01 7.39 14.27
C SER A 34 6.80 8.75 13.59
N LEU A 35 5.57 9.28 13.61
CA LEU A 35 5.27 10.62 13.09
C LEU A 35 5.94 11.72 13.93
N ASN A 36 5.93 11.58 15.26
CA ASN A 36 6.59 12.51 16.19
C ASN A 36 8.11 12.55 15.99
N ASN A 37 8.74 11.42 15.68
CA ASN A 37 10.19 11.36 15.44
C ASN A 37 10.65 12.26 14.27
N PHE A 38 9.76 12.54 13.32
CA PHE A 38 10.03 13.42 12.19
C PHE A 38 9.29 14.76 12.29
N ASN A 39 8.67 15.06 13.44
CA ASN A 39 7.87 16.27 13.67
C ASN A 39 6.83 16.53 12.57
N LEU A 40 6.08 15.50 12.16
CA LEU A 40 5.11 15.61 11.06
C LEU A 40 3.76 16.17 11.54
N ASN A 41 3.06 16.90 10.66
CA ASN A 41 1.69 17.39 10.90
C ASN A 41 0.69 16.23 10.72
N TYR A 42 -0.06 15.90 11.77
CA TYR A 42 -1.00 14.77 11.71
C TYR A 42 -2.23 14.93 12.59
N LYS A 43 -3.27 14.17 12.25
CA LYS A 43 -4.49 14.00 13.04
C LYS A 43 -5.00 12.56 12.97
N ILE A 44 -4.97 11.87 14.11
CA ILE A 44 -5.36 10.46 14.23
C ILE A 44 -6.66 10.35 15.03
N PHE A 45 -7.59 9.55 14.52
CA PHE A 45 -8.92 9.40 15.08
C PHE A 45 -9.15 8.00 15.66
N GLU A 46 -9.75 7.95 16.85
CA GLU A 46 -10.35 6.72 17.37
C GLU A 46 -11.82 6.67 16.91
N VAL A 47 -12.22 5.55 16.33
CA VAL A 47 -13.57 5.31 15.83
C VAL A 47 -14.18 4.06 16.48
N PRO A 48 -15.51 4.05 16.73
CA PRO A 48 -16.16 2.91 17.37
C PRO A 48 -16.22 1.67 16.46
N THR A 49 -16.18 1.88 15.13
CA THR A 49 -16.20 0.83 14.10
C THR A 49 -15.54 1.36 12.83
N ILE A 50 -15.31 0.48 11.86
CA ILE A 50 -14.90 0.81 10.49
C ILE A 50 -15.96 0.37 9.50
N HIS A 51 -15.96 0.96 8.31
CA HIS A 51 -16.87 0.55 7.25
C HIS A 51 -16.55 -0.85 6.71
N TYR A 52 -17.54 -1.59 6.19
CA TYR A 52 -17.36 -2.91 5.58
C TYR A 52 -16.34 -2.93 4.44
N SER A 53 -16.17 -1.80 3.76
CA SER A 53 -15.17 -1.65 2.72
C SER A 53 -13.74 -1.67 3.25
N LYS A 54 -13.50 -1.51 4.57
CA LYS A 54 -12.18 -1.63 5.20
C LYS A 54 -11.97 -2.96 5.94
N SER A 55 -13.03 -3.58 6.47
CA SER A 55 -12.98 -4.95 7.02
C SER A 55 -14.34 -5.64 6.92
N ASP A 56 -14.33 -6.96 6.76
CA ASP A 56 -15.55 -7.79 6.81
C ASP A 56 -16.27 -7.77 8.18
N LYS A 57 -15.58 -7.35 9.24
CA LYS A 57 -16.13 -7.13 10.59
C LYS A 57 -16.65 -5.70 10.81
N GLY A 58 -16.70 -4.89 9.76
CA GLY A 58 -17.12 -3.49 9.83
C GLY A 58 -18.63 -3.28 9.98
N SER A 59 -19.07 -2.05 9.71
CA SER A 59 -20.48 -1.62 9.65
C SER A 59 -20.79 -0.93 8.33
N ASN A 60 -22.06 -0.61 8.07
CA ASN A 60 -22.50 0.19 6.92
C ASN A 60 -22.40 1.71 7.18
N ASP A 61 -21.81 2.15 8.29
CA ASP A 61 -21.72 3.58 8.58
C ASP A 61 -20.63 4.22 7.72
N ILE A 62 -21.08 4.99 6.73
CA ILE A 62 -20.23 5.63 5.73
C ILE A 62 -19.27 6.66 6.35
N ASN A 63 -19.57 7.16 7.55
CA ASN A 63 -18.69 8.08 8.25
C ASN A 63 -17.38 7.44 8.68
N TYR A 64 -17.24 6.11 8.63
CA TYR A 64 -16.02 5.39 9.00
C TYR A 64 -15.33 4.72 7.81
N CYS A 65 -15.42 5.34 6.63
CA CYS A 65 -14.64 4.95 5.44
C CYS A 65 -13.57 5.99 5.08
N MET A 66 -12.55 5.53 4.36
CA MET A 66 -11.38 6.33 3.98
C MET A 66 -11.72 7.61 3.19
N PRO A 67 -12.44 7.56 2.04
CA PRO A 67 -12.70 8.77 1.27
C PRO A 67 -13.51 9.80 2.04
N LYS A 68 -14.42 9.36 2.92
CA LYS A 68 -15.22 10.27 3.74
C LYS A 68 -14.36 11.07 4.72
N LEU A 69 -13.43 10.41 5.42
CA LEU A 69 -12.48 11.12 6.29
C LEU A 69 -11.66 12.12 5.48
N ILE A 70 -11.10 11.70 4.35
CA ILE A 70 -10.24 12.56 3.52
C ILE A 70 -11.01 13.79 3.05
N LEU A 71 -12.25 13.63 2.56
CA LEU A 71 -13.12 14.74 2.15
C LEU A 71 -13.38 15.73 3.30
N ASP A 72 -13.69 15.23 4.50
CA ASP A 72 -13.95 16.08 5.65
C ASP A 72 -12.71 16.88 6.06
N MET A 73 -11.52 16.27 5.96
CA MET A 73 -10.23 16.92 6.27
C MET A 73 -9.83 17.94 5.19
N LEU A 74 -9.99 17.62 3.91
CA LEU A 74 -9.78 18.57 2.82
C LEU A 74 -10.67 19.81 2.99
N LYS A 75 -11.95 19.61 3.32
CA LYS A 75 -12.90 20.70 3.56
C LYS A 75 -12.50 21.58 4.75
N GLN A 76 -11.99 20.97 5.82
CA GLN A 76 -11.63 21.67 7.04
C GLN A 76 -10.30 22.42 6.93
N PHE A 77 -9.26 21.79 6.40
CA PHE A 77 -7.89 22.31 6.47
C PHE A 77 -7.42 22.97 5.18
N LYS A 78 -8.01 22.62 4.03
CA LYS A 78 -7.63 23.17 2.70
C LYS A 78 -6.13 23.00 2.39
N VAL A 79 -5.56 21.89 2.83
CA VAL A 79 -4.22 21.42 2.51
C VAL A 79 -4.31 19.98 2.00
N PRO A 80 -3.32 19.49 1.24
CA PRO A 80 -3.27 18.10 0.84
C PRO A 80 -3.35 17.14 2.03
N ILE A 81 -4.09 16.06 1.84
CA ILE A 81 -4.28 15.00 2.84
C ILE A 81 -3.50 13.78 2.43
N ILE A 82 -2.73 13.23 3.37
CA ILE A 82 -2.07 11.94 3.24
C ILE A 82 -2.76 10.98 4.19
N PHE A 83 -3.48 10.01 3.64
CA PHE A 83 -4.00 8.93 4.43
C PHE A 83 -2.93 7.86 4.65
N LEU A 84 -2.75 7.44 5.90
CA LEU A 84 -1.95 6.27 6.28
C LEU A 84 -2.84 5.27 7.03
N ASP A 85 -2.74 3.99 6.69
CA ASP A 85 -3.29 2.94 7.54
C ASP A 85 -2.64 2.98 8.93
N CYS A 86 -3.43 2.76 9.98
CA CYS A 86 -3.01 2.95 11.37
C CYS A 86 -1.90 1.98 11.82
N ASP A 87 -1.60 0.95 11.04
CA ASP A 87 -0.59 -0.04 11.35
C ASP A 87 0.72 0.09 10.57
N LEU A 88 0.86 1.19 9.84
CA LEU A 88 2.10 1.63 9.24
C LEU A 88 3.02 2.35 10.24
N VAL A 89 4.28 2.53 9.83
CA VAL A 89 5.34 3.20 10.59
C VAL A 89 6.17 4.05 9.64
N VAL A 90 6.42 5.31 9.98
CA VAL A 90 7.35 6.16 9.23
C VAL A 90 8.78 5.85 9.67
N MET A 91 9.61 5.40 8.73
CA MET A 91 11.00 4.99 8.96
C MET A 91 12.01 6.06 8.55
N LYS A 92 11.61 6.96 7.64
CA LYS A 92 12.39 8.11 7.18
C LYS A 92 11.45 9.28 6.89
N GLU A 93 11.99 10.49 6.94
CA GLU A 93 11.27 11.68 6.52
C GLU A 93 10.71 11.50 5.07
N PRO A 94 9.39 11.62 4.86
CA PRO A 94 8.75 11.31 3.59
C PRO A 94 8.83 12.51 2.62
N LYS A 95 10.05 12.83 2.18
CA LYS A 95 10.38 14.04 1.41
C LYS A 95 9.57 14.23 0.12
N LEU A 96 9.10 13.15 -0.51
CA LEU A 96 8.33 13.22 -1.75
C LEU A 96 7.06 14.05 -1.56
N PHE A 97 6.38 13.94 -0.41
CA PHE A 97 5.09 14.59 -0.19
C PHE A 97 5.16 16.11 -0.26
N TYR A 98 6.25 16.72 0.21
CA TYR A 98 6.47 18.16 0.09
C TYR A 98 6.49 18.61 -1.39
N SER A 99 7.13 17.81 -2.26
CA SER A 99 7.23 18.12 -3.69
C SER A 99 5.93 17.89 -4.48
N LEU A 100 4.99 17.07 -3.98
CA LEU A 100 3.75 16.75 -4.72
C LEU A 100 2.87 17.98 -4.90
N LYS A 101 2.78 18.83 -3.86
CA LYS A 101 2.04 20.09 -3.90
C LYS A 101 2.68 21.06 -4.90
N GLU A 102 4.01 21.20 -4.87
CA GLU A 102 4.77 22.05 -5.81
C GLU A 102 4.58 21.62 -7.27
N LYS A 103 4.54 20.30 -7.51
CA LYS A 103 4.26 19.72 -8.83
C LYS A 103 2.79 19.79 -9.24
N ASN A 104 1.91 20.30 -8.37
CA ASN A 104 0.46 20.33 -8.57
C ASN A 104 -0.11 18.93 -8.90
N ILE A 105 0.32 17.92 -8.14
CA ILE A 105 -0.21 16.55 -8.21
C ILE A 105 -1.55 16.50 -7.47
N ASP A 106 -2.54 15.83 -8.06
CA ASP A 106 -3.89 15.69 -7.49
C ASP A 106 -4.02 14.44 -6.63
N PHE A 107 -3.36 13.36 -7.03
CA PHE A 107 -3.50 12.04 -6.44
C PHE A 107 -2.17 11.29 -6.50
N ALA A 108 -1.77 10.63 -5.41
CA ALA A 108 -0.63 9.72 -5.45
C ALA A 108 -0.87 8.46 -4.60
N ILE A 109 -0.50 7.32 -5.15
CA ILE A 109 -0.64 6.00 -4.52
C ILE A 109 0.35 5.02 -5.16
N TYR A 110 0.66 3.91 -4.50
CA TYR A 110 1.39 2.82 -5.13
C TYR A 110 0.52 2.09 -6.16
N ASN A 111 1.08 1.85 -7.35
CA ASN A 111 0.41 1.18 -8.45
C ASN A 111 1.23 -0.01 -8.95
N TRP A 112 0.73 -1.23 -8.70
CA TRP A 112 1.39 -2.46 -9.11
C TRP A 112 1.60 -2.58 -10.63
N LEU A 113 0.70 -1.98 -11.43
CA LEU A 113 0.80 -2.02 -12.91
C LEU A 113 1.91 -1.10 -13.44
N GLU A 114 2.46 -0.23 -12.61
CA GLU A 114 3.55 0.70 -12.95
C GLU A 114 4.88 0.31 -12.29
N ASP A 115 4.90 -0.75 -11.46
CA ASP A 115 6.11 -1.27 -10.83
C ASP A 115 6.60 -2.55 -11.53
N PRO A 116 7.58 -2.47 -12.44
CA PRO A 116 8.16 -3.64 -13.10
C PRO A 116 8.94 -4.55 -12.14
N GLU A 117 9.27 -4.08 -10.94
CA GLU A 117 10.03 -4.80 -9.91
C GLU A 117 9.18 -5.13 -8.68
N ASN A 118 7.89 -5.43 -8.88
CA ASN A 118 6.94 -5.74 -7.81
C ASN A 118 7.08 -7.14 -7.18
N ASP A 119 8.24 -7.80 -7.31
CA ASP A 119 8.51 -9.12 -6.73
C ASP A 119 8.56 -9.07 -5.20
N GLY A 120 7.74 -9.89 -4.56
CA GLY A 120 7.66 -10.10 -3.12
C GLY A 120 8.17 -11.48 -2.70
N TYR A 121 8.96 -11.47 -1.63
CA TYR A 121 9.72 -12.60 -1.12
C TYR A 121 9.25 -12.97 0.28
N LEU A 122 8.57 -14.12 0.40
CA LEU A 122 8.08 -14.60 1.69
C LEU A 122 9.13 -15.47 2.39
N PRO A 123 9.20 -15.42 3.74
CA PRO A 123 10.12 -16.24 4.51
C PRO A 123 9.76 -17.73 4.38
N LEU A 124 10.79 -18.55 4.21
CA LEU A 124 10.76 -20.01 4.14
C LEU A 124 11.74 -20.56 5.16
N LYS A 125 11.22 -21.24 6.19
CA LYS A 125 12.05 -21.95 7.17
C LYS A 125 12.48 -23.29 6.58
N LEU A 126 13.78 -23.53 6.51
CA LEU A 126 14.34 -24.80 6.04
C LEU A 126 15.17 -25.45 7.15
N LYS A 127 14.95 -26.75 7.33
CA LYS A 127 15.79 -27.61 8.16
C LYS A 127 16.94 -28.15 7.33
N ILE A 128 18.16 -27.92 7.79
CA ILE A 128 19.40 -28.29 7.10
C ILE A 128 20.17 -29.24 8.00
N ASN A 129 20.44 -30.44 7.48
CA ASN A 129 21.33 -31.39 8.13
C ASN A 129 22.78 -30.93 7.96
N SER A 130 23.40 -30.49 9.04
CA SER A 130 24.83 -30.16 9.08
C SER A 130 25.61 -31.23 9.85
N GLU A 131 26.94 -31.23 9.73
CA GLU A 131 27.82 -32.09 10.53
C GLU A 131 27.64 -31.89 12.05
N ARG A 132 27.08 -30.75 12.47
CA ARG A 132 26.81 -30.38 13.87
C ARG A 132 25.36 -30.66 14.30
N GLY A 133 24.57 -31.31 13.45
CA GLY A 133 23.14 -31.58 13.68
C GLY A 133 22.21 -30.79 12.74
N GLU A 134 20.91 -30.96 12.95
CA GLU A 134 19.87 -30.23 12.21
C GLU A 134 19.83 -28.76 12.67
N ILE A 135 19.98 -27.82 11.73
CA ILE A 135 19.80 -26.39 11.96
C ILE A 135 18.57 -25.90 11.20
N GLU A 136 17.78 -25.01 11.81
CA GLU A 136 16.69 -24.30 11.12
C GLU A 136 17.19 -22.90 10.72
N GLU A 137 17.15 -22.59 9.44
CA GLU A 137 17.53 -21.27 8.90
C GLU A 137 16.38 -20.69 8.08
N THR A 138 16.26 -19.35 8.07
CA THR A 138 15.22 -18.64 7.31
C THR A 138 15.79 -18.16 5.98
N TYR A 139 15.12 -18.57 4.91
CA TYR A 139 15.37 -18.14 3.54
C TYR A 139 14.18 -17.38 3.00
N TYR A 140 14.27 -16.85 1.76
CA TYR A 140 13.15 -16.16 1.12
C TYR A 140 12.91 -16.67 -0.29
N ILE A 141 11.65 -16.78 -0.69
CA ILE A 141 11.25 -17.25 -2.03
C ILE A 141 10.31 -16.25 -2.69
N ASN A 142 10.45 -16.04 -4.00
CA ASN A 142 9.52 -15.20 -4.76
C ASN A 142 8.13 -15.87 -4.76
N SER A 143 7.15 -15.24 -4.12
CA SER A 143 5.81 -15.81 -3.92
C SER A 143 4.68 -14.82 -4.17
N VAL A 144 4.96 -13.52 -4.16
CA VAL A 144 3.95 -12.46 -4.35
C VAL A 144 4.40 -11.59 -5.51
N ASN A 145 3.55 -11.37 -6.52
CA ASN A 145 3.81 -10.40 -7.59
C ASN A 145 2.57 -10.22 -8.46
N VAL A 146 2.53 -9.13 -9.22
CA VAL A 146 1.57 -8.92 -10.30
C VAL A 146 2.27 -9.22 -11.63
N LYS A 147 1.67 -10.11 -12.43
CA LYS A 147 2.20 -10.56 -13.74
C LYS A 147 1.81 -9.64 -14.90
N LEU A 148 1.20 -8.50 -14.60
CA LEU A 148 0.73 -7.52 -15.58
C LEU A 148 1.39 -6.17 -15.30
N LEU A 149 1.62 -5.40 -16.36
CA LEU A 149 1.99 -3.99 -16.32
C LEU A 149 1.08 -3.21 -17.24
N ASN A 150 0.97 -1.89 -17.04
CA ASN A 150 0.27 -1.04 -17.99
C ASN A 150 0.95 -1.09 -19.36
N ASN A 151 0.12 -1.14 -20.40
CA ASN A 151 0.63 -1.07 -21.77
C ASN A 151 0.93 0.41 -22.10
N PRO A 152 2.18 0.76 -22.45
CA PRO A 152 2.55 2.15 -22.74
C PRO A 152 1.86 2.73 -23.98
N LYS A 153 1.19 1.90 -24.78
CA LYS A 153 0.39 2.31 -25.95
C LYS A 153 -1.11 2.43 -25.65
N LYS A 154 -1.51 2.25 -24.39
CA LYS A 154 -2.91 2.25 -23.94
C LYS A 154 -3.08 3.23 -22.80
N GLU A 155 -4.33 3.41 -22.42
CA GLU A 155 -4.69 4.23 -21.27
C GLU A 155 -4.15 3.59 -19.98
N VAL A 156 -3.45 4.40 -19.19
CA VAL A 156 -2.86 4.01 -17.89
C VAL A 156 -3.97 3.66 -16.90
N GLN A 157 -3.74 2.60 -16.11
CA GLN A 157 -4.70 2.08 -15.14
C GLN A 157 -4.10 1.95 -13.75
N LEU A 158 -4.96 1.99 -12.74
CA LEU A 158 -4.62 1.77 -11.34
C LEU A 158 -4.89 0.31 -10.93
N PHE A 159 -3.91 -0.32 -10.32
CA PHE A 159 -4.10 -1.47 -9.45
C PHE A 159 -3.34 -1.17 -8.16
N SER A 160 -4.05 -0.77 -7.12
CA SER A 160 -3.47 -0.13 -5.95
C SER A 160 -3.19 -1.08 -4.79
N SER A 161 -2.34 -0.62 -3.87
CA SER A 161 -2.34 -1.02 -2.46
C SER A 161 -2.72 0.21 -1.63
N GLY A 162 -3.88 0.18 -0.97
CA GLY A 162 -4.51 1.34 -0.33
C GLY A 162 -3.93 1.82 1.01
N GLY A 163 -2.77 1.33 1.43
CA GLY A 163 -2.21 1.66 2.76
C GLY A 163 -1.72 3.09 2.89
N VAL A 164 -1.29 3.71 1.78
CA VAL A 164 -0.81 5.09 1.72
C VAL A 164 -1.40 5.76 0.48
N ALA A 165 -2.08 6.89 0.67
CA ALA A 165 -2.64 7.65 -0.43
C ALA A 165 -2.58 9.15 -0.16
N TYR A 166 -2.21 9.93 -1.16
CA TYR A 166 -2.20 11.39 -1.15
C TYR A 166 -3.35 11.93 -2.01
N PHE A 167 -4.04 12.95 -1.51
CA PHE A 167 -5.08 13.69 -2.22
C PHE A 167 -4.87 15.19 -2.00
N SER A 168 -4.82 15.97 -3.08
CA SER A 168 -4.75 17.42 -2.98
C SER A 168 -6.14 18.05 -2.71
N GLU A 169 -6.13 19.36 -2.46
CA GLU A 169 -7.30 20.23 -2.34
C GLU A 169 -7.97 20.58 -3.68
N ASN A 170 -7.42 20.09 -4.80
CA ASN A 170 -7.94 20.41 -6.13
C ASN A 170 -9.26 19.67 -6.41
N ASN A 171 -10.12 20.29 -7.23
CA ASN A 171 -11.40 19.70 -7.64
C ASN A 171 -11.26 18.33 -8.31
N SER A 172 -10.19 18.09 -9.08
CA SER A 172 -9.93 16.78 -9.68
C SER A 172 -9.79 15.68 -8.62
N SER A 173 -9.05 15.96 -7.53
CA SER A 173 -8.87 15.03 -6.41
C SER A 173 -10.18 14.80 -5.64
N ILE A 174 -10.91 15.87 -5.37
CA ILE A 174 -12.22 15.83 -4.71
C ILE A 174 -13.24 15.02 -5.53
N ASN A 175 -13.22 15.14 -6.86
CA ASN A 175 -14.10 14.34 -7.74
C ASN A 175 -13.80 12.84 -7.61
N VAL A 176 -12.53 12.43 -7.55
CA VAL A 176 -12.15 11.02 -7.32
C VAL A 176 -12.72 10.53 -6.00
N LEU A 177 -12.55 11.30 -4.93
CA LEU A 177 -13.01 10.94 -3.60
C LEU A 177 -14.54 10.81 -3.54
N ASN A 178 -15.28 11.71 -4.18
CA ASN A 178 -16.74 11.64 -4.23
C ASN A 178 -17.23 10.42 -5.02
N GLU A 179 -16.68 10.16 -6.21
CA GLU A 179 -17.07 8.99 -6.99
C GLU A 179 -16.64 7.67 -6.32
N TRP A 180 -15.50 7.67 -5.60
CA TRP A 180 -15.09 6.53 -4.79
C TRP A 180 -16.05 6.29 -3.63
N LEU A 181 -16.47 7.36 -2.94
CA LEU A 181 -17.47 7.29 -1.88
C LEU A 181 -18.81 6.75 -2.39
N GLU A 182 -19.27 7.20 -3.57
CA GLU A 182 -20.48 6.68 -4.23
C GLU A 182 -20.36 5.18 -4.53
N ASN A 183 -19.20 4.73 -5.02
CA ASN A 183 -18.95 3.30 -5.25
C ASN A 183 -18.90 2.49 -3.95
N ILE A 184 -18.38 3.04 -2.85
CA ILE A 184 -18.47 2.42 -1.51
C ILE A 184 -19.93 2.29 -1.08
N ILE A 185 -20.74 3.33 -1.25
CA ILE A 185 -22.18 3.28 -0.90
C ILE A 185 -22.90 2.21 -1.73
N LYS A 186 -22.56 2.11 -3.02
CA LYS A 186 -23.17 1.16 -3.96
C LYS A 186 -22.75 -0.29 -3.70
N TYR A 187 -21.50 -0.52 -3.33
CA TYR A 187 -20.92 -1.84 -3.12
C TYR A 187 -20.23 -1.94 -1.74
N PRO A 188 -20.99 -1.83 -0.63
CA PRO A 188 -20.42 -1.58 0.69
C PRO A 188 -19.51 -2.69 1.22
N LYS A 189 -19.68 -3.92 0.70
CA LYS A 189 -18.87 -5.08 1.08
C LYS A 189 -17.62 -5.28 0.22
N ALA A 190 -17.48 -4.55 -0.89
CA ALA A 190 -16.27 -4.60 -1.69
C ALA A 190 -15.13 -3.86 -0.96
N PRO A 191 -13.88 -4.36 -1.02
CA PRO A 191 -12.74 -3.67 -0.45
C PRO A 191 -12.55 -2.28 -1.04
N ASP A 192 -12.13 -1.34 -0.21
CA ASP A 192 -12.02 0.07 -0.56
C ASP A 192 -10.94 0.35 -1.61
N ASP A 193 -9.77 -0.28 -1.51
CA ASP A 193 -8.71 -0.23 -2.53
C ASP A 193 -9.15 -0.78 -3.89
N GLN A 194 -9.91 -1.88 -3.92
CA GLN A 194 -10.45 -2.44 -5.16
C GLN A 194 -11.55 -1.55 -5.76
N LEU A 195 -12.35 -0.89 -4.91
CA LEU A 195 -13.30 0.12 -5.36
C LEU A 195 -12.59 1.36 -5.90
N LEU A 196 -11.46 1.77 -5.30
CA LEU A 196 -10.64 2.87 -5.82
C LEU A 196 -10.08 2.53 -7.20
N ASP A 197 -9.56 1.30 -7.39
CA ASP A 197 -9.14 0.81 -8.70
C ASP A 197 -10.28 0.94 -9.71
N HIS A 198 -11.49 0.45 -9.38
CA HIS A 198 -12.63 0.54 -10.28
C HIS A 198 -13.04 1.99 -10.58
N THR A 199 -13.11 2.85 -9.56
CA THR A 199 -13.42 4.28 -9.73
C THR A 199 -12.43 4.94 -10.67
N PHE A 200 -11.12 4.78 -10.40
CA PHE A 200 -10.07 5.31 -11.27
C PHE A 200 -10.17 4.70 -12.66
N ASN A 201 -10.23 3.37 -12.74
CA ASN A 201 -10.69 2.46 -13.81
C ASN A 201 -11.60 3.00 -14.91
N TYR A 202 -12.79 3.39 -14.47
CA TYR A 202 -13.97 3.40 -15.32
C TYR A 202 -14.71 4.73 -15.27
N SER A 203 -14.25 5.67 -14.44
CA SER A 203 -14.77 7.02 -14.44
C SER A 203 -14.15 7.87 -15.54
N SER A 204 -14.99 8.29 -16.47
CA SER A 204 -14.60 9.23 -17.53
C SER A 204 -14.39 10.66 -17.00
N THR A 205 -15.03 11.02 -15.89
CA THR A 205 -14.91 12.34 -15.25
C THR A 205 -13.64 12.45 -14.43
N VAL A 206 -13.34 11.45 -13.61
CA VAL A 206 -12.14 11.42 -12.74
C VAL A 206 -10.88 11.59 -13.56
N ARG A 207 -10.73 10.84 -14.66
CA ARG A 207 -9.47 10.81 -15.42
C ARG A 207 -9.17 12.06 -16.21
N LYS A 208 -10.19 12.82 -16.60
CA LYS A 208 -10.07 13.82 -17.68
C LYS A 208 -9.06 14.94 -17.38
N ASN A 209 -8.71 15.18 -16.11
CA ASN A 209 -7.71 16.20 -15.72
C ASN A 209 -6.92 15.81 -14.45
N LEU A 210 -6.92 14.54 -14.05
CA LEU A 210 -6.26 14.13 -12.82
C LEU A 210 -4.76 13.98 -13.04
N LYS A 211 -3.96 14.79 -12.36
CA LYS A 211 -2.51 14.66 -12.32
C LYS A 211 -2.12 13.65 -11.26
N VAL A 212 -1.46 12.59 -11.67
CA VAL A 212 -1.15 11.44 -10.81
C VAL A 212 0.36 11.27 -10.68
N GLU A 213 0.81 10.95 -9.47
CA GLU A 213 2.17 10.46 -9.20
C GLU A 213 2.07 9.04 -8.64
N TRP A 214 2.91 8.11 -9.11
CA TRP A 214 2.95 6.76 -8.57
C TRP A 214 3.99 6.69 -7.46
N LEU A 215 3.56 6.30 -6.27
CA LEU A 215 4.48 6.14 -5.14
C LEU A 215 5.39 4.94 -5.39
N ASP A 216 6.68 5.09 -5.09
CA ASP A 216 7.58 3.95 -5.00
C ASP A 216 7.16 3.03 -3.84
N LYS A 217 7.40 1.73 -3.97
CA LYS A 217 7.11 0.74 -2.92
C LYS A 217 7.72 1.08 -1.56
N SER A 218 8.80 1.86 -1.48
CA SER A 218 9.34 2.38 -0.21
C SER A 218 8.36 3.23 0.60
N TYR A 219 7.39 3.88 -0.03
CA TYR A 219 6.34 4.68 0.62
C TYR A 219 5.13 3.85 1.08
N CYS A 220 5.09 2.55 0.80
CA CYS A 220 4.05 1.65 1.29
C CYS A 220 4.63 0.26 1.53
N ARG A 221 5.86 0.21 2.05
CA ARG A 221 6.68 -1.00 2.01
C ARG A 221 6.05 -2.07 2.87
N VAL A 222 5.85 -3.25 2.31
CA VAL A 222 5.37 -4.44 3.02
C VAL A 222 6.51 -5.43 3.25
N PHE A 223 6.36 -6.29 4.27
CA PHE A 223 7.44 -7.15 4.76
C PHE A 223 8.08 -8.03 3.67
N TRP A 224 7.35 -8.43 2.63
CA TRP A 224 7.88 -9.25 1.54
C TRP A 224 8.74 -8.49 0.52
N TRP A 225 8.74 -7.16 0.47
CA TRP A 225 9.63 -6.40 -0.42
C TRP A 225 11.01 -6.18 0.22
N ILE A 226 11.72 -7.29 0.44
CA ILE A 226 12.97 -7.31 1.21
C ILE A 226 14.11 -6.50 0.57
N PHE A 227 14.04 -6.16 -0.72
CA PHE A 227 15.03 -5.31 -1.39
C PHE A 227 14.65 -3.83 -1.45
N SER A 228 13.52 -3.43 -0.85
CA SER A 228 13.08 -2.03 -0.77
C SER A 228 13.37 -1.46 0.61
N GLN A 229 14.12 -0.35 0.64
CA GLN A 229 14.33 0.38 1.88
C GLN A 229 13.05 1.13 2.26
N PRO A 230 12.49 0.92 3.46
CA PRO A 230 11.27 1.61 3.84
C PRO A 230 11.50 3.11 4.09
N ILE A 231 10.58 3.92 3.59
CA ILE A 231 10.28 5.27 4.06
C ILE A 231 9.03 5.20 4.94
N ILE A 232 8.02 4.45 4.50
CA ILE A 232 6.85 4.06 5.30
C ILE A 232 6.74 2.54 5.22
N ASP A 233 6.71 1.89 6.37
CA ASP A 233 6.78 0.44 6.54
C ASP A 233 5.48 -0.12 7.12
N HIS A 234 5.03 -1.25 6.59
CA HIS A 234 4.01 -2.10 7.17
C HIS A 234 4.70 -3.30 7.85
N PRO A 235 5.06 -3.19 9.14
CA PRO A 235 5.89 -4.20 9.82
C PRO A 235 5.16 -5.52 10.10
N GLY A 236 3.82 -5.54 10.01
CA GLY A 236 3.00 -6.71 10.30
C GLY A 236 2.67 -7.56 9.07
N GLN A 237 2.13 -8.75 9.32
CA GLN A 237 1.45 -9.52 8.28
C GLN A 237 0.22 -8.76 7.79
N MET A 238 -0.03 -8.81 6.48
CA MET A 238 -1.24 -8.27 5.89
C MET A 238 -2.43 -9.16 6.19
N SER A 239 -3.53 -8.56 6.66
CA SER A 239 -4.79 -9.26 6.81
C SER A 239 -5.47 -9.39 5.44
N HIS A 240 -5.66 -10.62 4.96
CA HIS A 240 -6.47 -10.88 3.77
C HIS A 240 -7.91 -11.22 4.17
N ARG A 241 -8.88 -10.69 3.43
CA ARG A 241 -10.28 -11.13 3.59
C ARG A 241 -10.46 -12.48 2.91
N VAL A 242 -11.19 -13.38 3.56
CA VAL A 242 -11.45 -14.73 3.04
C VAL A 242 -12.19 -14.69 1.69
N ASN A 243 -13.03 -13.68 1.47
CA ASN A 243 -13.84 -13.50 0.25
C ASN A 243 -13.42 -12.26 -0.55
N ASP A 244 -12.12 -12.01 -0.66
CA ASP A 244 -11.58 -10.85 -1.37
C ASP A 244 -11.67 -11.00 -2.91
N ASN A 245 -12.90 -10.95 -3.44
CA ASN A 245 -13.14 -11.06 -4.87
C ASN A 245 -14.11 -9.97 -5.34
N PHE A 246 -13.53 -8.88 -5.84
CA PHE A 246 -14.28 -7.74 -6.38
C PHE A 246 -15.39 -8.14 -7.34
N PHE A 247 -15.08 -8.92 -8.37
CA PHE A 247 -16.02 -9.30 -9.42
C PHE A 247 -17.19 -10.10 -8.86
N LYS A 248 -16.93 -11.04 -7.95
CA LYS A 248 -17.99 -11.82 -7.29
C LYS A 248 -18.92 -10.94 -6.46
N ILE A 249 -18.41 -9.85 -5.88
CA ILE A 249 -19.19 -8.93 -5.04
C ILE A 249 -19.98 -7.92 -5.88
N THR A 250 -19.38 -7.39 -6.96
CA THR A 250 -19.91 -6.22 -7.69
C THR A 250 -20.40 -6.54 -9.10
N GLY A 251 -19.99 -7.66 -9.69
CA GLY A 251 -20.15 -7.96 -11.11
C GLY A 251 -19.35 -7.03 -12.03
N LYS A 252 -18.34 -6.33 -11.50
CA LYS A 252 -17.51 -5.36 -12.23
C LYS A 252 -16.05 -5.77 -12.20
N GLU A 253 -15.30 -5.25 -13.15
CA GLU A 253 -13.85 -5.40 -13.23
C GLU A 253 -13.14 -4.24 -12.51
N ARG A 254 -11.96 -4.52 -11.95
CA ARG A 254 -11.10 -3.50 -11.34
C ARG A 254 -10.38 -2.66 -12.40
N PHE A 255 -9.94 -3.29 -13.48
CA PHE A 255 -9.22 -2.68 -14.60
C PHE A 255 -9.43 -3.51 -15.88
N LYS A 256 -9.13 -2.92 -17.04
CA LYS A 256 -9.25 -3.54 -18.37
C LYS A 256 -7.99 -4.35 -18.70
N ILE A 257 -8.12 -5.67 -18.87
CA ILE A 257 -6.98 -6.54 -19.16
C ILE A 257 -6.32 -6.18 -20.50
N GLU A 258 -7.10 -5.77 -21.50
CA GLU A 258 -6.62 -5.36 -22.83
C GLU A 258 -5.72 -4.12 -22.83
N ASN A 259 -5.73 -3.36 -21.74
CA ASN A 259 -4.84 -2.21 -21.52
C ASN A 259 -3.54 -2.59 -20.79
N THR A 260 -3.29 -3.89 -20.57
CA THR A 260 -2.09 -4.39 -19.90
C THR A 260 -1.18 -5.19 -20.84
N ILE A 261 0.06 -5.38 -20.43
CA ILE A 261 1.04 -6.32 -21.02
C ILE A 261 1.53 -7.30 -19.96
N LYS A 262 2.03 -8.46 -20.40
CA LYS A 262 2.63 -9.44 -19.48
C LYS A 262 3.99 -8.96 -18.96
N ARG A 263 4.18 -9.06 -17.65
CA ARG A 263 5.48 -8.91 -16.98
C ARG A 263 6.24 -10.24 -17.07
N ASN A 264 7.32 -10.25 -17.85
CA ASN A 264 8.09 -11.47 -18.14
C ASN A 264 9.38 -11.59 -17.32
N SER A 265 9.80 -10.53 -16.64
CA SER A 265 11.00 -10.53 -15.79
C SER A 265 10.64 -10.71 -14.32
N SER A 266 11.59 -11.23 -13.54
CA SER A 266 11.55 -11.19 -12.08
C SER A 266 12.98 -11.02 -11.57
N LYS A 267 13.19 -10.23 -10.51
CA LYS A 267 14.54 -9.98 -9.99
C LYS A 267 15.22 -11.26 -9.50
N VAL A 268 14.43 -12.13 -8.87
CA VAL A 268 14.81 -13.51 -8.52
C VAL A 268 13.65 -14.43 -8.92
N SER A 269 13.95 -15.47 -9.68
CA SER A 269 12.98 -16.48 -10.11
C SER A 269 12.39 -17.25 -8.91
N LYS A 270 11.15 -17.73 -9.05
CA LYS A 270 10.49 -18.62 -8.09
C LYS A 270 11.22 -19.96 -7.88
N GLU A 271 12.12 -20.33 -8.79
CA GLU A 271 12.93 -21.56 -8.71
C GLU A 271 14.17 -21.39 -7.81
N PHE A 272 14.46 -20.16 -7.38
CA PHE A 272 15.59 -19.84 -6.54
C PHE A 272 15.16 -19.42 -5.14
N ILE A 273 16.08 -19.61 -4.22
CA ILE A 273 15.95 -19.28 -2.80
C ILE A 273 16.95 -18.18 -2.48
N ILE A 274 16.55 -17.20 -1.69
CA ILE A 274 17.39 -16.08 -1.24
C ILE A 274 17.88 -16.37 0.16
N ASP A 275 19.19 -16.44 0.31
CA ASP A 275 19.89 -16.39 1.59
C ASP A 275 20.26 -14.93 1.86
N ALA A 276 19.38 -14.23 2.60
CA ALA A 276 19.56 -12.82 2.93
C ALA A 276 20.79 -12.59 3.83
N LYS A 277 21.05 -13.52 4.76
CA LYS A 277 22.15 -13.47 5.73
C LYS A 277 23.51 -13.52 5.06
N ASN A 278 23.68 -14.43 4.10
CA ASN A 278 24.94 -14.63 3.38
C ASN A 278 24.99 -13.91 2.02
N LYS A 279 23.95 -13.15 1.67
CA LYS A 279 23.77 -12.45 0.39
C LYS A 279 23.95 -13.34 -0.85
N LYS A 280 23.29 -14.51 -0.86
CA LYS A 280 23.36 -15.50 -1.95
C LYS A 280 22.00 -15.82 -2.53
N ILE A 281 21.98 -16.10 -3.82
CA ILE A 281 20.88 -16.75 -4.52
C ILE A 281 21.26 -18.22 -4.70
N LEU A 282 20.37 -19.09 -4.25
CA LEU A 282 20.57 -20.53 -4.16
C LEU A 282 19.58 -21.27 -5.04
N LYS A 283 19.97 -22.45 -5.52
CA LYS A 283 19.10 -23.42 -6.20
C LYS A 283 19.13 -24.73 -5.44
N VAL A 284 17.96 -25.33 -5.24
CA VAL A 284 17.86 -26.68 -4.66
C VAL A 284 17.65 -27.67 -5.79
N GLU A 285 18.57 -28.61 -5.95
CA GLU A 285 18.44 -29.71 -6.92
C GLU A 285 18.81 -31.03 -6.26
N LYS A 286 17.93 -32.03 -6.40
CA LYS A 286 18.15 -33.40 -5.87
C LYS A 286 18.55 -33.41 -4.38
N GLY A 287 17.93 -32.54 -3.57
CA GLY A 287 18.19 -32.40 -2.14
C GLY A 287 19.50 -31.69 -1.77
N LYS A 288 20.22 -31.12 -2.75
CA LYS A 288 21.46 -30.35 -2.53
C LYS A 288 21.25 -28.88 -2.86
N ILE A 289 21.95 -28.02 -2.13
CA ILE A 289 21.94 -26.56 -2.31
C ILE A 289 23.14 -26.15 -3.16
N PHE A 290 22.89 -25.40 -4.22
CA PHE A 290 23.91 -24.83 -5.11
C PHE A 290 23.84 -23.32 -5.08
N VAL A 291 25.00 -22.65 -5.03
CA VAL A 291 25.07 -21.19 -5.15
C VAL A 291 24.97 -20.81 -6.62
N VAL A 292 23.96 -20.03 -6.97
CA VAL A 292 23.75 -19.51 -8.33
C VAL A 292 24.54 -18.23 -8.55
N ARG A 293 24.40 -17.27 -7.61
CA ARG A 293 25.13 -15.99 -7.61
C ARG A 293 25.11 -15.35 -6.23
N SER A 294 26.03 -14.42 -6.00
CA SER A 294 25.96 -13.49 -4.86
C SER A 294 25.28 -12.19 -5.27
N PHE A 295 24.79 -11.42 -4.29
CA PHE A 295 24.24 -10.08 -4.52
C PHE A 295 24.83 -9.09 -3.49
N THR A 296 24.74 -7.79 -3.78
CA THR A 296 25.37 -6.75 -2.94
C THR A 296 24.36 -5.86 -2.24
N GLU A 297 23.14 -5.80 -2.80
CA GLU A 297 22.05 -5.00 -2.31
C GLU A 297 21.76 -5.24 -0.82
N SER A 298 21.30 -4.18 -0.16
CA SER A 298 20.80 -4.29 1.21
C SER A 298 19.48 -5.04 1.22
N VAL A 299 19.27 -5.80 2.30
CA VAL A 299 18.03 -6.55 2.54
C VAL A 299 17.42 -6.04 3.83
N TYR A 300 16.11 -5.80 3.81
CA TYR A 300 15.31 -5.28 4.91
C TYR A 300 14.31 -6.37 5.30
N VAL A 301 14.64 -7.15 6.33
CA VAL A 301 13.85 -8.30 6.81
C VAL A 301 13.48 -8.13 8.27
#